data_AF-A0A955NT83-F1
#
_entry.id   AF-A0A955NT83-F1
#
_cell.length_a   1.000
_cell.length_b   1.000
_cell.length_c   1.000
_cell.angle_alpha   90.00
_cell.angle_beta   90.00
_cell.angle_gamma   90.00
#
_symmetry.space_group_name_H-M   'P 1'
#
loop_
_entity.id
_entity.type
_entity.pdbx_description
1 polymer ?
#
loop_
_entity_poly.entity_id
_entity_poly.type
_entity_poly.pdbx_seq_one_letter_code
_entity_poly.pdbx_strand_id
1 'polypeptide(L)'
;QTATSAMLVPTVATGSVDAALAYATDTKAESDKVDTIPIDSPAAQAVQPFAIAKSSNHKNLDRRFYRTIARARQQFEDAGFHFRLEDSVIKTLENAKQ
;
A
#
# COMPACT_ATOMS: atom_id res chain seq x y z
N GLN A 1 -2.54 4.60 -23.38
CA GLN A 1 -2.47 4.73 -21.91
C GLN A 1 -3.00 3.43 -21.33
N THR A 2 -2.31 2.81 -20.36
CA THR A 2 -2.79 1.59 -19.70
C THR A 2 -3.56 1.98 -18.45
N ALA A 3 -4.81 1.52 -18.31
CA ALA A 3 -5.63 1.83 -17.13
C ALA A 3 -5.00 1.25 -15.86
N THR A 4 -5.02 2.02 -14.77
CA THR A 4 -4.61 1.53 -13.45
C THR A 4 -5.79 0.82 -12.78
N SER A 5 -5.52 0.00 -11.77
CA SER A 5 -6.55 -0.67 -10.96
C SER A 5 -7.61 0.29 -10.43
N ALA A 6 -7.20 1.44 -9.87
CA ALA A 6 -8.11 2.48 -9.39
C ALA A 6 -9.00 3.08 -10.49
N MET A 7 -8.59 3.06 -11.76
CA MET A 7 -9.43 3.51 -12.88
C MET A 7 -10.45 2.44 -13.32
N LEU A 8 -10.28 1.18 -12.92
CA LEU A 8 -11.15 0.08 -13.33
C LEU A 8 -12.32 -0.13 -12.36
N VAL A 9 -12.12 0.10 -11.05
CA VAL A 9 -13.18 -0.11 -10.04
C VAL A 9 -14.47 0.66 -10.35
N PRO A 10 -14.44 1.95 -10.76
CA PRO A 10 -15.66 2.68 -11.08
C PRO A 10 -16.46 2.07 -12.24
N THR A 11 -15.79 1.42 -13.19
CA THR A 11 -16.47 0.78 -14.33
C THR A 11 -17.27 -0.46 -13.92
N VAL A 12 -16.87 -1.14 -12.85
CA VAL A 12 -17.67 -2.20 -12.22
C VAL A 12 -18.84 -1.58 -11.45
N ALA A 13 -18.56 -0.54 -10.64
CA ALA A 13 -19.58 0.13 -9.84
C ALA A 13 -20.72 0.75 -10.69
N THR A 14 -20.42 1.21 -11.91
CA THR A 14 -21.41 1.74 -12.86
C THR A 14 -22.07 0.66 -13.73
N GLY A 15 -21.66 -0.61 -13.59
CA GLY A 15 -22.15 -1.72 -14.42
C GLY A 15 -21.71 -1.63 -15.88
N SER A 16 -20.64 -0.88 -16.20
CA SER A 16 -20.07 -0.82 -17.55
C SER A 16 -19.28 -2.08 -17.90
N VAL A 17 -18.78 -2.79 -16.88
CA VAL A 17 -18.20 -4.13 -16.97
C VAL A 17 -18.70 -4.98 -15.81
N ASP A 18 -18.68 -6.30 -15.97
CA ASP A 18 -19.12 -7.22 -14.91
C ASP A 18 -18.09 -7.41 -13.80
N ALA A 19 -16.80 -7.32 -14.12
CA ALA A 19 -15.70 -7.53 -13.18
C ALA A 19 -14.41 -6.83 -13.63
N ALA A 20 -13.52 -6.55 -12.67
CA ALA A 20 -12.18 -6.03 -12.91
C ALA A 20 -11.16 -6.65 -11.93
N LEU A 21 -9.91 -6.76 -12.37
CA LEU A 21 -8.78 -7.11 -11.50
C LEU A 21 -8.20 -5.83 -10.91
N ALA A 22 -8.24 -5.70 -9.58
CA ALA A 22 -7.77 -4.52 -8.87
C ALA A 22 -7.11 -4.89 -7.53
N TYR A 23 -6.36 -3.95 -6.95
CA TYR A 23 -5.92 -4.07 -5.56
C TYR A 23 -7.11 -3.80 -4.63
N ALA A 24 -7.22 -4.57 -3.55
CA ALA A 24 -8.29 -4.40 -2.57
C ALA A 24 -8.30 -3.00 -1.92
N THR A 25 -7.14 -2.33 -1.83
CA THR A 25 -7.06 -0.94 -1.35
C THR A 25 -7.82 0.02 -2.26
N ASP A 26 -7.87 -0.25 -3.56
CA ASP A 26 -8.50 0.62 -4.55
C ASP A 26 -10.02 0.44 -4.57
N THR A 27 -10.55 -0.67 -4.05
CA THR A 27 -11.99 -0.91 -3.97
C THR A 27 -12.64 -0.17 -2.79
N LYS A 28 -11.83 0.31 -1.83
CA LYS A 28 -12.32 0.92 -0.59
C LYS A 28 -13.31 2.07 -0.82
N ALA A 29 -13.04 2.93 -1.81
CA ALA A 29 -13.87 4.10 -2.12
C ALA A 29 -15.27 3.73 -2.65
N GLU A 30 -15.44 2.54 -3.21
CA GLU A 30 -16.68 2.04 -3.80
C GLU A 30 -17.16 0.76 -3.09
N SER A 31 -16.71 0.56 -1.84
CA SER A 31 -16.96 -0.68 -1.07
C SER A 31 -18.44 -0.93 -0.76
N ASP A 32 -19.29 0.09 -0.88
CA ASP A 32 -20.74 0.00 -0.79
C ASP A 32 -21.42 -0.44 -2.11
N LYS A 33 -20.68 -0.49 -3.22
CA LYS A 33 -21.21 -0.73 -4.57
C LYS A 33 -20.61 -1.95 -5.27
N VAL A 34 -19.47 -2.44 -4.82
CA VAL A 34 -18.79 -3.59 -5.45
C VAL A 34 -18.41 -4.66 -4.44
N ASP A 35 -18.60 -5.91 -4.82
CA ASP A 35 -18.06 -7.05 -4.08
C ASP A 35 -16.58 -7.23 -4.42
N THR A 36 -15.74 -7.42 -3.39
CA THR A 36 -14.30 -7.69 -3.57
C THR A 36 -14.00 -9.15 -3.23
N ILE A 37 -13.59 -9.94 -4.22
CA ILE A 37 -13.24 -11.35 -4.04
C ILE A 37 -11.71 -11.50 -4.08
N PRO A 38 -11.06 -11.95 -2.98
CA PRO A 38 -9.62 -12.17 -2.97
C PRO A 38 -9.24 -13.39 -3.83
N ILE A 39 -8.14 -13.28 -4.56
CA ILE A 39 -7.55 -14.40 -5.30
C ILE A 39 -6.60 -15.14 -4.38
N ASP A 40 -6.92 -16.40 -4.06
CA ASP A 40 -6.04 -17.27 -3.27
C ASP A 40 -4.89 -17.80 -4.15
N SER A 41 -3.80 -17.04 -4.18
CA SER A 41 -2.59 -17.40 -4.91
C SER A 41 -1.35 -16.77 -4.28
N PRO A 42 -0.23 -17.50 -4.19
CA PRO A 42 1.06 -16.90 -3.82
C PRO A 42 1.49 -15.75 -4.73
N ALA A 43 0.99 -15.71 -5.97
CA ALA A 43 1.27 -14.64 -6.93
C ALA A 43 0.42 -13.37 -6.69
N ALA A 44 -0.66 -13.46 -5.91
CA ALA A 44 -1.55 -12.33 -5.61
C ALA A 44 -1.01 -11.46 -4.45
N GLN A 45 0.30 -11.18 -4.46
CA GLN A 45 0.97 -10.37 -3.43
C GLN A 45 1.44 -9.03 -3.98
N ALA A 46 0.92 -7.96 -3.40
CA ALA A 46 1.30 -6.59 -3.74
C ALA A 46 2.14 -5.95 -2.61
N VAL A 47 3.37 -6.43 -2.45
CA VAL A 47 4.27 -5.90 -1.41
C VAL A 47 4.92 -4.60 -1.91
N GLN A 48 4.78 -3.52 -1.14
CA GLN A 48 5.39 -2.23 -1.45
C GLN A 48 6.69 -2.04 -0.66
N PRO A 49 7.87 -2.27 -1.26
CA PRO A 49 9.14 -2.03 -0.58
C PRO A 49 9.46 -0.53 -0.53
N PHE A 50 10.17 -0.12 0.53
CA PHE A 50 10.79 1.19 0.62
C PHE A 50 12.31 1.04 0.58
N ALA A 51 13.00 1.87 -0.22
CA ALA A 51 14.44 1.88 -0.30
C ALA A 51 14.99 3.29 -0.51
N ILE A 52 16.21 3.52 -0.02
CA ILE A 52 16.95 4.77 -0.24
C ILE A 52 18.05 4.49 -1.25
N ALA A 53 18.05 5.21 -2.38
CA ALA A 53 19.06 5.06 -3.41
C ALA A 53 20.46 5.36 -2.86
N LYS A 54 21.46 4.55 -3.23
CA LYS A 54 22.87 4.77 -2.85
C LYS A 54 23.39 6.13 -3.33
N SER A 55 22.91 6.60 -4.48
CA SER A 55 23.22 7.89 -5.08
C SER A 55 22.45 9.09 -4.51
N SER A 56 21.48 8.89 -3.60
CA SER A 56 20.68 10.00 -3.06
C SER A 56 21.58 11.04 -2.38
N ASN A 57 21.39 12.31 -2.72
CA ASN A 57 22.03 13.44 -2.04
C ASN A 57 21.32 13.80 -0.73
N HIS A 58 20.15 13.22 -0.46
CA HIS A 58 19.27 13.57 0.65
C HIS A 58 18.99 12.39 1.60
N LYS A 59 19.95 11.45 1.73
CA LYS A 59 19.81 10.21 2.53
C LYS A 59 19.28 10.44 3.95
N ASN A 60 19.68 11.54 4.59
CA ASN A 60 19.25 11.85 5.96
C ASN A 60 17.77 12.28 6.02
N LEU A 61 17.30 13.00 5.00
CA LEU A 61 15.87 13.33 4.86
C LEU A 61 15.07 12.06 4.57
N ASP A 62 15.52 11.24 3.62
CA ASP A 62 14.87 9.97 3.27
C ASP A 62 14.75 9.03 4.48
N ARG A 63 15.80 8.94 5.33
CA ARG A 63 15.76 8.18 6.59
C ARG A 63 14.78 8.75 7.60
N ARG A 64 14.66 10.09 7.71
CA ARG A 64 13.64 10.71 8.56
C ARG A 64 12.24 10.41 8.05
N PHE A 65 12.02 10.51 6.75
CA PHE A 65 10.76 10.16 6.11
C PHE A 65 10.40 8.70 6.38
N TYR A 66 11.34 7.78 6.16
CA TYR A 66 11.14 6.35 6.45
C TYR A 66 10.74 6.11 7.92
N ARG A 67 11.45 6.75 8.88
CA ARG A 67 11.09 6.64 10.30
C ARG A 67 9.69 7.17 10.61
N THR A 68 9.23 8.20 9.91
CA THR A 68 7.87 8.71 10.07
C THR A 68 6.84 7.72 9.55
N ILE A 69 7.00 7.22 8.31
CA ILE A 69 6.03 6.29 7.72
C ILE A 69 6.05 4.91 8.41
N ALA A 70 7.20 4.47 8.95
CA ALA A 70 7.32 3.21 9.68
C ALA A 70 6.52 3.20 11.00
N ARG A 71 6.14 4.38 11.52
CA ARG A 71 5.27 4.52 12.70
C ARG A 71 3.80 4.70 12.35
N ALA A 72 3.47 4.86 11.07
CA ALA A 72 2.13 5.22 10.61
C ALA A 72 1.23 3.99 10.37
N ARG A 73 1.37 2.93 11.19
CA ARG A 73 0.62 1.66 11.02
C ARG A 73 -0.87 1.91 10.81
N GLN A 74 -1.47 2.68 11.71
CA GLN A 74 -2.91 2.97 11.68
C GLN A 74 -3.32 3.63 10.38
N GLN A 75 -2.55 4.60 9.87
CA GLN A 75 -2.86 5.28 8.61
C GLN A 75 -2.83 4.33 7.40
N PHE A 76 -1.93 3.33 7.42
CA PHE A 76 -1.91 2.30 6.36
C PHE A 76 -3.12 1.36 6.47
N GLU A 77 -3.43 0.88 7.67
CA GLU A 77 -4.57 -0.01 7.91
C GLU A 77 -5.92 0.70 7.62
N ASP A 78 -6.04 1.97 8.01
CA ASP A 78 -7.16 2.86 7.67
C ASP A 78 -7.26 3.15 6.18
N ALA A 79 -6.20 2.97 5.40
CA ALA A 79 -6.23 3.04 3.94
C ALA A 79 -6.49 1.69 3.27
N GLY A 80 -6.61 0.60 4.05
CA GLY A 80 -6.87 -0.76 3.57
C GLY A 80 -5.62 -1.59 3.28
N PHE A 81 -4.44 -1.11 3.66
CA PHE A 81 -3.19 -1.86 3.52
C PHE A 81 -2.98 -2.80 4.71
N HIS A 82 -2.35 -3.94 4.45
CA HIS A 82 -1.80 -4.78 5.51
C HIS A 82 -0.38 -4.32 5.85
N PHE A 83 -0.18 -3.79 7.06
CA PHE A 83 1.10 -3.25 7.47
C PHE A 83 2.10 -4.35 7.87
N ARG A 84 3.19 -4.49 7.11
CA ARG A 84 4.12 -5.62 7.22
C ARG A 84 5.37 -5.39 8.08
N LEU A 85 5.60 -4.17 8.58
CA LEU A 85 6.75 -3.94 9.47
C LEU A 85 6.45 -4.48 10.86
N GLU A 86 7.42 -5.21 11.42
CA GLU A 86 7.38 -5.70 12.79
C GLU A 86 7.78 -4.61 13.80
N ASP A 87 7.23 -4.68 15.00
CA ASP A 87 7.56 -3.72 16.06
C ASP A 87 9.05 -3.81 16.49
N SER A 88 9.67 -4.97 16.32
CA SER A 88 11.11 -5.20 16.51
C SER A 88 11.96 -4.31 15.58
N VAL A 89 11.56 -4.21 14.31
CA VAL A 89 12.20 -3.39 13.29
C VAL A 89 11.98 -1.92 13.61
N ILE A 90 10.76 -1.54 14.00
CA ILE A 90 10.43 -0.16 14.37
C ILE A 90 11.32 0.29 15.53
N LYS A 91 11.41 -0.49 16.61
CA LYS A 91 12.28 -0.19 17.77
C LYS A 91 13.75 0.00 17.39
N THR A 92 14.26 -0.84 16.48
CA THR A 92 15.64 -0.71 15.98
C THR A 92 15.88 0.63 15.28
N LEU A 93 14.90 1.11 14.51
CA LEU A 93 14.98 2.42 13.84
C LEU A 93 14.95 3.61 14.82
N GLU A 94 14.41 3.42 16.03
CA GLU A 94 14.39 4.45 17.07
C GLU A 94 15.73 4.59 17.78
N ASN A 95 16.39 3.45 18.00
CA ASN A 95 17.69 3.37 18.68
C ASN A 95 18.84 3.85 17.78
N ALA A 96 18.69 3.80 16.45
CA ALA A 96 19.63 4.37 15.48
C ALA A 96 19.69 5.92 15.49
N LYS A 97 19.18 6.57 16.55
CA LYS A 97 19.32 8.00 16.84
C LYS A 97 20.60 8.34 17.62
N GLN A 98 21.40 7.36 18.02
CA GLN A 98 22.73 7.57 18.62
C GLN A 98 23.83 7.47 17.57
#